data_AF-A0A2T4B7J8-F1
#
_entry.id   AF-A0A2T4B7J8-F1
#
_cell.length_a   1.000
_cell.length_b   1.000
_cell.length_c   1.000
_cell.angle_alpha   90.00
_cell.angle_beta   90.00
_cell.angle_gamma   90.00
#
_symmetry.space_group_name_H-M   'P 1'
#
loop_
_entity.id
_entity.type
_entity.pdbx_description
1 polymer ?
#
loop_
_entity_poly.entity_id
_entity_poly.type
_entity_poly.pdbx_seq_one_letter_code
_entity_poly.pdbx_strand_id
1 'polypeptide(L)'
;MEDIVTRWASDLSKYQKQFKEQATIVSNWDRNLVDNGEKIQKLYLETFEAERASHEIERQLAAVESQQEELEAWLNRYESEVQDMFAKQMGPGEQLGGPDQERERTYKLAEKLTQQLDEKSRDLSKMVKEINDISGTLSKGTKAEDPLSQIVRVLNSHLTQLQWIDANSSALQAKVAAAQKSSSNLGSHYGSGESDAAESFYRSYMGRR
;
A
#
# COMPACT_ATOMS: atom_id res chain seq x y z
N MET A 1 -62.89 -26.86 -50.03
CA MET A 1 -62.13 -27.81 -49.20
C MET A 1 -60.63 -27.58 -49.35
N GLU A 2 -60.13 -27.39 -50.58
CA GLU A 2 -58.73 -27.01 -50.84
C GLU A 2 -58.29 -25.69 -50.17
N ASP A 3 -59.14 -24.65 -50.15
CA ASP A 3 -58.80 -23.37 -49.49
C ASP A 3 -58.44 -23.50 -48.00
N ILE A 4 -59.04 -24.45 -47.29
CA ILE A 4 -58.76 -24.69 -45.87
C ILE A 4 -57.38 -25.33 -45.71
N VAL A 5 -57.04 -26.28 -46.59
CA VAL A 5 -55.74 -26.95 -46.61
C VAL A 5 -54.62 -25.97 -46.95
N THR A 6 -54.84 -25.09 -47.94
CA THR A 6 -53.88 -24.05 -48.32
C THR A 6 -53.66 -23.05 -47.18
N ARG A 7 -54.72 -22.68 -46.46
CA ARG A 7 -54.65 -21.77 -45.31
C ARG A 7 -53.89 -22.40 -44.14
N TRP A 8 -54.16 -23.67 -43.83
CA TRP A 8 -53.42 -24.41 -42.79
C TRP A 8 -51.94 -24.58 -43.15
N ALA A 9 -51.61 -24.85 -44.41
CA ALA A 9 -50.22 -24.94 -44.86
C ALA A 9 -49.47 -23.60 -44.72
N SER A 10 -50.15 -22.49 -45.06
CA SER A 10 -49.61 -21.13 -44.88
C SER A 10 -49.40 -20.79 -43.40
N ASP A 11 -50.40 -21.04 -42.55
CA ASP A 11 -50.32 -20.77 -41.11
C ASP A 11 -49.25 -21.64 -40.43
N LEU A 12 -49.14 -22.92 -40.82
CA LEU A 12 -48.10 -23.82 -40.35
C LEU A 12 -46.70 -23.27 -40.69
N SER A 13 -46.47 -22.85 -41.94
CA SER A 13 -45.19 -22.30 -42.38
C SER A 13 -44.85 -21.00 -41.63
N LYS A 14 -45.85 -20.13 -41.44
CA LYS A 14 -45.71 -18.89 -40.66
C LYS A 14 -45.32 -19.18 -39.21
N TYR A 15 -46.04 -20.05 -38.52
CA TYR A 15 -45.75 -20.37 -37.12
C TYR A 15 -44.46 -21.18 -36.96
N GLN A 16 -44.12 -22.04 -37.92
CA GLN A 16 -42.83 -22.74 -37.93
C GLN A 16 -41.66 -21.73 -38.00
N LYS A 17 -41.77 -20.69 -38.83
CA LYS A 17 -40.74 -19.64 -38.91
C LYS A 17 -40.64 -18.88 -37.59
N GLN A 18 -41.77 -18.45 -37.02
CA GLN A 18 -41.80 -17.73 -35.74
C GLN A 18 -41.25 -18.58 -34.58
N PHE A 19 -41.58 -19.87 -34.54
CA PHE A 19 -41.07 -20.80 -33.55
C PHE A 19 -39.55 -20.93 -33.62
N LYS A 20 -38.97 -21.05 -34.83
CA LYS A 20 -37.51 -21.09 -35.00
C LYS A 20 -36.84 -19.80 -34.52
N GLU A 21 -37.45 -18.65 -34.79
CA GLU A 21 -36.94 -17.36 -34.36
C GLU A 21 -37.00 -17.21 -32.83
N GLN A 22 -38.11 -17.60 -32.20
CA GLN A 22 -38.22 -17.65 -30.74
C GLN A 22 -37.23 -18.62 -30.11
N ALA A 23 -37.05 -19.82 -30.69
CA ALA A 23 -36.07 -20.79 -30.20
C ALA A 23 -34.64 -20.23 -30.24
N THR A 24 -34.32 -19.44 -31.26
CA THR A 24 -33.01 -18.75 -31.36
C THR A 24 -32.85 -17.69 -30.28
N ILE A 25 -33.90 -16.91 -30.00
CA ILE A 25 -33.89 -15.91 -28.93
C ILE A 25 -33.71 -16.57 -27.56
N VAL A 26 -34.45 -17.65 -27.28
CA VAL A 26 -34.33 -18.42 -26.04
C VAL A 26 -32.92 -18.99 -25.90
N SER A 27 -32.36 -19.56 -26.96
CA SER A 27 -30.98 -20.06 -26.93
C SER A 27 -29.95 -18.98 -26.61
N ASN A 28 -30.15 -17.74 -27.08
CA ASN A 28 -29.27 -16.62 -26.74
C ASN A 28 -29.45 -16.17 -25.28
N TRP A 29 -30.68 -16.19 -24.77
CA TRP A 29 -30.95 -15.91 -23.36
C TRP A 29 -30.33 -16.96 -22.43
N ASP A 30 -30.43 -18.24 -22.78
CA ASP A 30 -29.81 -19.32 -22.03
C ASP A 30 -28.29 -19.14 -21.95
N ARG A 31 -27.65 -18.79 -23.07
CA ARG A 31 -26.22 -18.50 -23.10
C ARG A 31 -25.85 -17.31 -22.20
N ASN A 32 -26.60 -16.22 -22.29
CA ASN A 32 -26.38 -15.05 -21.42
C ASN A 32 -26.60 -15.36 -19.94
N LEU A 33 -27.55 -16.26 -19.62
CA LEU A 33 -27.84 -16.66 -18.26
C LEU A 33 -26.68 -17.46 -17.66
N VAL A 34 -26.07 -18.36 -18.45
CA VAL A 34 -24.86 -19.09 -18.05
C VAL A 34 -23.68 -18.11 -17.86
N ASP A 35 -23.42 -17.24 -18.83
CA ASP A 35 -22.33 -16.25 -18.75
C ASP A 35 -22.47 -15.33 -17.53
N ASN A 36 -23.69 -14.91 -17.21
CA ASN A 36 -23.96 -14.12 -16.01
C ASN A 36 -23.85 -14.96 -14.73
N GLY A 37 -24.24 -16.23 -14.76
CA GLY A 37 -24.05 -17.16 -13.66
C GLY A 37 -22.58 -17.32 -13.26
N GLU A 38 -21.69 -17.46 -14.24
CA GLU A 38 -20.24 -17.52 -14.01
C GLU A 38 -19.71 -16.22 -13.38
N LYS A 39 -20.15 -15.05 -13.87
CA LYS A 39 -19.76 -13.75 -13.28
C LYS A 39 -20.27 -13.59 -11.85
N ILE A 40 -21.50 -14.01 -11.57
CA ILE A 40 -22.07 -13.99 -10.22
C ILE A 40 -21.26 -14.89 -9.30
N GLN A 41 -20.87 -16.08 -9.75
CA GLN A 41 -20.02 -16.98 -8.97
C GLN A 41 -18.65 -16.36 -8.68
N LYS A 42 -18.02 -15.71 -9.67
CA LYS A 42 -16.73 -15.01 -9.47
C LYS A 42 -16.87 -13.88 -8.44
N LEU A 43 -17.91 -13.06 -8.57
CA LEU A 43 -18.20 -11.98 -7.62
C LEU A 43 -18.47 -12.53 -6.21
N TYR A 44 -19.18 -13.65 -6.08
CA TYR A 44 -19.42 -14.29 -4.79
C TYR A 44 -18.10 -14.70 -4.12
N LEU A 45 -17.19 -15.34 -4.86
CA LEU A 45 -15.87 -15.73 -4.34
C LEU A 45 -15.03 -14.51 -3.93
N GLU A 46 -14.96 -13.48 -4.78
CA GLU A 46 -14.23 -12.24 -4.47
C GLU A 46 -14.85 -11.51 -3.26
N THR A 47 -16.18 -11.52 -3.12
CA THR A 47 -16.88 -10.92 -1.98
C THR A 47 -16.56 -11.68 -0.69
N PHE A 48 -16.55 -13.00 -0.73
CA PHE A 48 -16.20 -13.82 0.43
C PHE A 48 -14.74 -13.64 0.85
N GLU A 49 -13.82 -13.51 -0.11
CA GLU A 49 -12.42 -13.18 0.19
C GLU A 49 -12.28 -11.78 0.82
N ALA A 50 -13.01 -10.79 0.30
CA ALA A 50 -13.04 -9.44 0.85
C ALA A 50 -13.64 -9.40 2.27
N GLU A 51 -14.70 -10.18 2.53
CA GLU A 51 -15.29 -10.34 3.86
C GLU A 51 -14.26 -10.93 4.85
N ARG A 52 -13.54 -11.98 4.43
CA ARG A 52 -12.48 -12.58 5.26
C ARG A 52 -11.36 -11.58 5.54
N ALA A 53 -10.94 -10.81 4.55
CA ALA A 53 -9.94 -9.77 4.72
C ALA A 53 -10.43 -8.65 5.67
N SER A 54 -11.70 -8.25 5.57
CA SER A 54 -12.31 -7.26 6.46
C SER A 54 -12.32 -7.75 7.92
N HIS A 55 -12.68 -9.00 8.17
CA HIS A 55 -12.63 -9.57 9.51
C HIS A 55 -11.21 -9.67 10.07
N GLU A 56 -10.22 -9.96 9.22
CA GLU A 56 -8.82 -9.93 9.64
C GLU A 56 -8.38 -8.51 10.04
N ILE A 57 -8.76 -7.49 9.26
CA ILE A 57 -8.48 -6.08 9.59
C ILE A 57 -9.14 -5.70 10.92
N GLU A 58 -10.41 -6.09 11.13
CA GLU A 58 -11.13 -5.83 12.38
C GLU A 58 -10.43 -6.46 13.58
N ARG A 59 -9.97 -7.71 13.45
CA ARG A 59 -9.17 -8.38 14.49
C ARG A 59 -7.87 -7.65 14.78
N GLN A 60 -7.17 -7.19 13.73
CA GLN A 60 -5.92 -6.44 13.89
C GLN A 60 -6.15 -5.08 14.55
N LEU A 61 -7.22 -4.37 14.18
CA LEU A 61 -7.59 -3.11 14.82
C LEU A 61 -7.90 -3.31 16.31
N ALA A 62 -8.69 -4.32 16.67
CA ALA A 62 -8.97 -4.65 18.08
C ALA A 62 -7.69 -4.99 18.87
N ALA A 63 -6.73 -5.68 18.25
CA ALA A 63 -5.44 -5.97 18.87
C ALA A 63 -4.61 -4.69 19.08
N VAL A 64 -4.60 -3.78 18.10
CA VAL A 64 -3.91 -2.49 18.21
C VAL A 64 -4.57 -1.61 19.29
N GLU A 65 -5.89 -1.58 19.36
CA GLU A 65 -6.64 -0.85 20.41
C GLU A 65 -6.30 -1.40 21.81
N SER A 66 -6.32 -2.72 21.99
CA SER A 66 -5.95 -3.34 23.26
C SER A 66 -4.49 -3.05 23.65
N GLN A 67 -3.56 -3.04 22.68
CA GLN A 67 -2.18 -2.65 22.94
C GLN A 67 -2.04 -1.18 23.34
N GLN A 68 -2.83 -0.28 22.72
CA GLN A 68 -2.85 1.14 23.10
C GLN A 68 -3.36 1.31 24.54
N GLU A 69 -4.41 0.60 24.93
CA GLU A 69 -4.95 0.64 26.29
C GLU A 69 -3.95 0.12 27.33
N GLU A 70 -3.24 -0.98 27.04
CA GLU A 70 -2.20 -1.51 27.93
C GLU A 70 -1.01 -0.54 28.08
N LEU A 71 -0.55 0.04 26.96
CA LEU A 71 0.52 1.04 26.97
C LEU A 71 0.11 2.30 27.74
N GLU A 72 -1.13 2.76 27.60
CA GLU A 72 -1.66 3.89 28.37
C GLU A 72 -1.72 3.57 29.86
N ALA A 73 -2.18 2.36 30.24
CA ALA A 73 -2.19 1.92 31.63
C ALA A 73 -0.78 1.85 32.24
N TRP A 74 0.21 1.34 31.50
CA TRP A 74 1.60 1.35 31.94
C TRP A 74 2.17 2.76 32.05
N LEU A 75 1.86 3.64 31.09
CA LEU A 75 2.29 5.02 31.10
C LEU A 75 1.74 5.77 32.33
N ASN A 76 0.43 5.66 32.60
CA ASN A 76 -0.20 6.22 33.81
C ASN A 76 0.45 5.71 35.10
N ARG A 77 0.79 4.41 35.16
CA ARG A 77 1.49 3.84 36.31
C ARG A 77 2.90 4.42 36.46
N TYR A 78 3.67 4.49 35.38
CA TYR A 78 5.02 5.06 35.42
C TYR A 78 5.02 6.55 35.75
N GLU A 79 4.05 7.31 35.26
CA GLU A 79 3.86 8.71 35.63
C GLU A 79 3.62 8.86 37.13
N SER A 80 2.76 8.02 37.72
CA SER A 80 2.55 8.00 39.17
C SER A 80 3.81 7.61 39.95
N GLU A 81 4.55 6.59 39.50
CA GLU A 81 5.80 6.17 40.15
C GLU A 81 6.88 7.27 40.08
N VAL A 82 6.98 7.96 38.94
CA VAL A 82 7.87 9.11 38.75
C VAL A 82 7.45 10.28 39.66
N GLN A 83 6.16 10.59 39.75
CA GLN A 83 5.65 11.64 40.63
C GLN A 83 5.96 11.34 42.11
N ASP A 84 5.80 10.08 42.53
CA ASP A 84 6.16 9.61 43.87
C ASP A 84 7.67 9.72 44.13
N MET A 85 8.52 9.39 43.15
CA MET A 85 9.97 9.57 43.28
C MET A 85 10.34 11.04 43.41
N PHE A 86 9.76 11.92 42.60
CA PHE A 86 9.96 13.37 42.73
C PHE A 86 9.52 13.88 44.10
N ALA A 87 8.38 13.41 44.62
CA ALA A 87 7.88 13.78 45.95
C ALA A 87 8.74 13.24 47.11
N LYS A 88 9.48 12.14 46.91
CA LYS A 88 10.41 11.57 47.90
C LYS A 88 11.81 12.20 47.83
N GLN A 89 12.25 12.56 46.64
CA GLN A 89 13.57 13.16 46.39
C GLN A 89 13.57 14.67 46.69
N MET A 90 12.42 15.34 46.58
CA MET A 90 12.21 16.74 46.96
C MET A 90 11.48 16.83 48.29
N GLY A 91 12.05 17.55 49.26
CA GLY A 91 11.24 18.01 50.40
C GLY A 91 10.11 18.96 49.92
N PRO A 92 9.04 19.16 50.71
CA PRO A 92 7.97 20.09 50.34
C PRO A 92 8.54 21.49 50.07
N GLY A 93 8.56 21.91 48.80
CA GLY A 93 9.03 23.24 48.38
C GLY A 93 10.47 23.34 47.87
N GLU A 94 11.22 22.24 47.75
CA GLU A 94 12.53 22.25 47.08
C GLU A 94 12.38 22.16 45.54
N GLN A 95 13.09 23.05 44.82
CA GLN A 95 13.22 22.99 43.36
C GLN A 95 14.51 22.24 42.98
N LEU A 96 14.57 21.63 41.79
CA LEU A 96 15.80 20.95 41.34
C LEU A 96 16.93 21.98 41.32
N GLY A 97 17.96 21.74 42.13
CA GLY A 97 19.14 22.60 42.21
C GLY A 97 20.29 22.02 41.39
N GLY A 98 21.02 22.88 40.67
CA GLY A 98 22.26 22.50 39.99
C GLY A 98 22.05 21.78 38.64
N PRO A 99 22.93 20.83 38.26
CA PRO A 99 22.96 20.21 36.92
C PRO A 99 21.64 19.56 36.47
N ASP A 100 20.80 19.09 37.40
CA ASP A 100 19.51 18.50 37.04
C ASP A 100 18.50 19.51 36.52
N GLN A 101 18.56 20.77 36.97
CA GLN A 101 17.69 21.84 36.46
C GLN A 101 18.04 22.19 35.01
N GLU A 102 19.33 22.16 34.68
CA GLU A 102 19.81 22.43 33.32
C GLU A 102 19.47 21.29 32.37
N ARG A 103 19.53 20.03 32.85
CA ARG A 103 19.02 18.85 32.13
C ARG A 103 17.53 18.97 31.84
N GLU A 104 16.71 19.27 32.85
CA GLU A 104 15.26 19.43 32.69
C GLU A 104 14.93 20.51 31.65
N ARG A 105 15.57 21.68 31.71
CA ARG A 105 15.38 22.76 30.73
C ARG A 105 15.71 22.31 29.31
N THR A 106 16.77 21.52 29.12
CA THR A 106 17.20 21.04 27.80
C THR A 106 16.19 20.04 27.22
N TYR A 107 15.72 19.08 28.03
CA TYR A 107 14.71 18.11 27.59
C TYR A 107 13.37 18.77 27.29
N LYS A 108 12.94 19.72 28.13
CA LYS A 108 11.70 20.49 27.91
C LYS A 108 11.77 21.36 26.66
N LEU A 109 12.94 21.89 26.32
CA LEU A 109 13.14 22.60 25.05
C LEU A 109 13.03 21.66 23.85
N ALA A 110 13.64 20.46 23.93
CA ALA A 110 13.56 19.45 22.87
C ALA A 110 12.12 18.95 22.63
N GLU A 111 11.36 18.72 23.71
CA GLU A 111 9.94 18.40 23.65
C GLU A 111 9.15 19.51 22.94
N LYS A 112 9.32 20.76 23.38
CA LYS A 112 8.65 21.92 22.77
C LYS A 112 9.00 22.08 21.29
N LEU A 113 10.25 21.88 20.90
CA LEU A 113 10.68 21.94 19.51
C LEU A 113 10.00 20.86 18.66
N THR A 114 9.89 19.65 19.20
CA THR A 114 9.23 18.51 18.54
C THR A 114 7.74 18.79 18.36
N GLN A 115 7.07 19.30 19.40
CA GLN A 115 5.66 19.71 19.33
C GLN A 115 5.44 20.83 18.30
N GLN A 116 6.33 21.82 18.25
CA GLN A 116 6.26 22.89 17.25
C GLN A 116 6.44 22.36 15.83
N LEU A 117 7.34 21.40 15.62
CA LEU A 117 7.54 20.80 14.29
C LEU A 117 6.30 20.00 13.85
N ASP A 118 5.66 19.27 14.76
CA ASP A 118 4.43 18.53 14.47
C ASP A 118 3.26 19.46 14.14
N GLU A 119 3.08 20.53 14.93
CA GLU A 119 2.08 21.57 14.64
C GLU A 119 2.32 22.21 13.27
N LYS A 120 3.58 22.51 12.93
CA LYS A 120 3.94 23.06 11.60
C LYS A 120 3.71 22.06 10.48
N SER A 121 3.97 20.77 10.69
CA SER A 121 3.66 19.70 9.74
C SER A 121 2.15 19.60 9.46
N ARG A 122 1.34 19.71 10.52
CA ARG A 122 -0.11 19.74 10.43
C ARG A 122 -0.63 21.00 9.73
N ASP A 123 -0.05 22.16 10.03
CA ASP A 123 -0.35 23.43 9.36
C ASP A 123 -0.07 23.35 7.86
N LEU A 124 1.10 22.80 7.48
CA LEU A 124 1.45 22.59 6.07
C LEU A 124 0.50 21.62 5.39
N SER A 125 0.13 20.52 6.06
CA SER A 125 -0.86 19.57 5.54
C SER A 125 -2.22 20.23 5.33
N LYS A 126 -2.64 21.13 6.24
CA LYS A 126 -3.87 21.91 6.12
C LYS A 126 -3.78 22.91 4.95
N MET A 127 -2.67 23.63 4.83
CA MET A 127 -2.42 24.55 3.72
C MET A 127 -2.44 23.83 2.37
N VAL A 128 -1.86 22.63 2.27
CA VAL A 128 -1.93 21.80 1.06
C VAL A 128 -3.37 21.42 0.73
N LYS A 129 -4.19 21.05 1.73
CA LYS A 129 -5.63 20.79 1.51
C LYS A 129 -6.36 22.04 1.03
N GLU A 130 -6.18 23.17 1.70
CA GLU A 130 -6.79 24.46 1.32
C GLU A 130 -6.37 24.88 -0.11
N ILE A 131 -5.10 24.71 -0.49
CA ILE A 131 -4.61 24.95 -1.86
C ILE A 131 -5.27 24.00 -2.85
N ASN A 132 -5.40 22.71 -2.52
CA ASN A 132 -6.06 21.74 -3.39
C ASN A 132 -7.56 22.06 -3.56
N ASP A 133 -8.22 22.53 -2.52
CA ASP A 133 -9.62 22.94 -2.54
C ASP A 133 -9.81 24.24 -3.36
N ILE A 134 -8.93 25.24 -3.18
CA ILE A 134 -8.92 26.47 -3.98
C ILE A 134 -8.60 26.17 -5.44
N SER A 135 -7.60 25.34 -5.73
CA SER A 135 -7.25 24.91 -7.08
C SER A 135 -8.41 24.14 -7.73
N GLY A 136 -9.08 23.28 -6.96
CA GLY A 136 -10.26 22.54 -7.39
C GLY A 136 -11.44 23.45 -7.75
N THR A 137 -11.69 24.48 -6.95
CA THR A 137 -12.80 25.43 -7.14
C THR A 137 -12.52 26.51 -8.21
N LEU A 138 -11.27 27.00 -8.32
CA LEU A 138 -10.86 27.98 -9.33
C LEU A 138 -10.86 27.39 -10.75
N SER A 139 -10.47 26.12 -10.87
CA SER A 139 -10.49 25.40 -12.15
C SER A 139 -11.90 24.97 -12.57
N LYS A 140 -12.87 24.96 -11.65
CA LYS A 140 -14.20 24.37 -11.82
C LYS A 140 -15.26 25.15 -11.05
N GLY A 141 -15.90 26.11 -11.70
CA GLY A 141 -17.07 26.77 -11.11
C GLY A 141 -18.15 25.77 -10.67
N THR A 142 -18.65 25.93 -9.44
CA THR A 142 -19.85 25.34 -8.76
C THR A 142 -20.23 23.85 -8.92
N LYS A 143 -19.60 23.04 -9.79
CA LYS A 143 -19.88 21.61 -9.90
C LYS A 143 -18.77 20.81 -9.21
N ALA A 144 -19.01 20.45 -7.96
CA ALA A 144 -18.07 19.72 -7.10
C ALA A 144 -17.72 18.29 -7.59
N GLU A 145 -18.38 17.77 -8.62
CA GLU A 145 -18.27 16.38 -9.12
C GLU A 145 -18.21 16.36 -10.67
N ASP A 146 -17.23 17.06 -11.26
CA ASP A 146 -16.95 16.93 -12.70
C ASP A 146 -16.12 15.65 -12.94
N PRO A 147 -16.54 14.71 -13.82
CA PRO A 147 -15.75 13.52 -14.18
C PRO A 147 -14.34 13.87 -14.66
N LEU A 148 -14.12 15.04 -15.26
CA LEU A 148 -12.76 15.48 -15.62
C LEU A 148 -11.87 15.71 -14.38
N SER A 149 -12.45 16.14 -13.26
CA SER A 149 -11.76 16.27 -11.97
C SER A 149 -11.27 14.93 -11.44
N GLN A 150 -12.14 13.93 -11.52
CA GLN A 150 -11.83 12.58 -11.08
C GLN A 150 -10.70 11.99 -11.93
N ILE A 151 -10.76 12.17 -13.25
CA ILE A 151 -9.70 11.74 -14.18
C ILE A 151 -8.36 12.39 -13.84
N VAL A 152 -8.31 13.71 -13.66
CA VAL A 152 -7.06 14.42 -13.31
C VAL A 152 -6.51 13.93 -11.97
N ARG A 153 -7.36 13.69 -10.97
CA ARG A 153 -6.95 13.16 -9.66
C ARG A 153 -6.35 11.75 -9.79
N VAL A 154 -7.01 10.86 -10.54
CA VAL A 154 -6.54 9.49 -10.78
C VAL A 154 -5.22 9.51 -11.55
N LEU A 155 -5.10 10.35 -12.58
CA LEU A 155 -3.86 10.47 -13.35
C LEU A 155 -2.71 11.01 -12.51
N ASN A 156 -2.94 12.00 -11.66
CA ASN A 156 -1.92 12.50 -10.74
C ASN A 156 -1.50 11.40 -9.74
N SER A 157 -2.44 10.61 -9.22
CA SER A 157 -2.14 9.44 -8.38
C SER A 157 -1.33 8.38 -9.13
N HIS A 158 -1.69 8.09 -10.38
CA HIS A 158 -0.93 7.15 -11.21
C HIS A 158 0.47 7.67 -11.54
N LEU A 159 0.63 8.98 -11.76
CA LEU A 159 1.93 9.59 -12.00
C LEU A 159 2.83 9.46 -10.77
N THR A 160 2.32 9.76 -9.57
CA THR A 160 3.10 9.60 -8.34
C THR A 160 3.44 8.14 -8.06
N GLN A 161 2.52 7.20 -8.33
CA GLN A 161 2.78 5.77 -8.26
C GLN A 161 3.87 5.34 -9.26
N LEU A 162 3.83 5.81 -10.50
CA LEU A 162 4.85 5.51 -11.51
C LEU A 162 6.22 6.07 -11.14
N GLN A 163 6.28 7.31 -10.63
CA GLN A 163 7.51 7.91 -10.12
C GLN A 163 8.09 7.10 -8.95
N TRP A 164 7.23 6.61 -8.05
CA TRP A 164 7.64 5.75 -6.94
C TRP A 164 8.18 4.39 -7.44
N ILE A 165 7.51 3.78 -8.43
CA ILE A 165 7.98 2.54 -9.06
C ILE A 165 9.33 2.76 -9.74
N ASP A 166 9.50 3.85 -10.48
CA ASP A 166 10.75 4.18 -11.18
C ASP A 166 11.92 4.39 -10.20
N ALA A 167 11.69 5.16 -9.13
CA ALA A 167 12.68 5.39 -8.09
C ALA A 167 13.10 4.08 -7.39
N ASN A 168 12.13 3.23 -7.05
CA ASN A 168 12.42 1.95 -6.39
C ASN A 168 13.05 0.91 -7.33
N SER A 169 12.63 0.88 -8.59
CA SER A 169 13.23 0.05 -9.63
C SER A 169 14.70 0.42 -9.83
N SER A 170 14.99 1.73 -9.93
CA SER A 170 16.35 2.26 -10.03
C SER A 170 17.18 1.93 -8.80
N ALA A 171 16.63 2.07 -7.59
CA ALA A 171 17.29 1.70 -6.35
C ALA A 171 17.59 0.19 -6.27
N LEU A 172 16.65 -0.65 -6.72
CA LEU A 172 16.82 -2.10 -6.76
C LEU A 172 17.87 -2.50 -7.81
N GLN A 173 17.86 -1.86 -8.98
CA GLN A 173 18.88 -2.06 -10.03
C GLN A 173 20.28 -1.70 -9.52
N ALA A 174 20.41 -0.60 -8.78
CA ALA A 174 21.67 -0.22 -8.15
C ALA A 174 22.16 -1.26 -7.13
N LYS A 175 21.25 -1.80 -6.30
CA LYS A 175 21.57 -2.89 -5.36
C LYS A 175 22.01 -4.17 -6.09
N VAL A 176 21.34 -4.54 -7.18
CA VAL A 176 21.70 -5.70 -8.00
C VAL A 176 23.08 -5.50 -8.64
N ALA A 177 23.36 -4.33 -9.21
CA ALA A 177 24.66 -4.02 -9.80
C ALA A 177 25.79 -4.07 -8.75
N ALA A 178 25.54 -3.59 -7.53
CA ALA A 178 26.49 -3.70 -6.43
C ALA A 178 26.73 -5.17 -6.02
N ALA A 179 25.68 -5.99 -5.94
CA ALA A 179 25.78 -7.41 -5.65
C ALA A 179 26.49 -8.21 -6.76
N GLN A 180 26.29 -7.85 -8.04
CA GLN A 180 27.01 -8.47 -9.14
C GLN A 180 28.51 -8.13 -9.09
N LYS A 181 28.86 -6.88 -8.77
CA LYS A 181 30.26 -6.46 -8.59
C LYS A 181 30.92 -7.15 -7.39
N SER A 182 30.21 -7.30 -6.27
CA SER A 182 30.76 -8.03 -5.12
C SER A 182 30.92 -9.53 -5.44
N SER A 183 29.97 -10.13 -6.14
CA SER A 183 30.06 -11.51 -6.61
C SER A 183 31.21 -11.73 -7.60
N SER A 184 31.44 -10.81 -8.54
CA SER A 184 32.57 -10.90 -9.47
C SER A 184 33.91 -10.74 -8.76
N ASN A 185 33.97 -9.88 -7.74
CA ASN A 185 35.18 -9.73 -6.92
C ASN A 185 35.49 -10.98 -6.10
N LEU A 186 34.47 -11.67 -5.56
CA LEU A 186 34.66 -12.97 -4.90
C LEU A 186 35.09 -14.07 -5.89
N GLY A 187 34.51 -14.09 -7.10
CA GLY A 187 34.91 -15.04 -8.15
C GLY A 187 36.34 -14.83 -8.64
N SER A 188 36.78 -13.57 -8.75
CA SER A 188 38.17 -13.22 -9.07
C SER A 188 39.16 -13.65 -7.98
N HIS A 189 38.77 -13.54 -6.71
CA HIS A 189 39.60 -13.97 -5.57
C HIS A 189 39.81 -15.49 -5.53
N TYR A 190 38.82 -16.30 -5.94
CA TYR A 190 38.95 -17.76 -6.01
C TYR A 190 39.61 -18.26 -7.31
N GLY A 191 39.53 -17.52 -8.42
CA GLY A 191 40.17 -17.91 -9.69
C GLY A 191 41.65 -17.55 -9.82
N SER A 192 42.15 -16.58 -9.06
CA SER A 192 43.53 -16.09 -9.17
C SER A 192 44.51 -16.69 -8.15
N GLY A 193 44.02 -17.32 -7.07
CA GLY A 193 44.84 -17.74 -5.95
C GLY A 193 45.66 -19.02 -6.17
N GLU A 194 45.15 -19.99 -6.93
CA GLU A 194 45.87 -21.27 -7.15
C GLU A 194 46.94 -21.17 -8.25
N SER A 195 46.68 -20.44 -9.33
CA SER A 195 47.63 -20.29 -10.43
C SER A 195 48.86 -19.49 -10.01
N ASP A 196 48.69 -18.36 -9.33
CA ASP A 196 49.79 -17.46 -8.97
C ASP A 196 50.66 -18.04 -7.83
N ALA A 197 50.04 -18.76 -6.88
CA ALA A 197 50.77 -19.48 -5.83
C ALA A 197 51.57 -20.66 -6.39
N ALA A 198 51.00 -21.44 -7.32
CA ALA A 198 51.70 -22.56 -7.95
C ALA A 198 52.82 -22.07 -8.90
N GLU A 199 52.56 -21.02 -9.68
CA GLU A 199 53.49 -20.47 -10.66
C GLU A 199 54.67 -19.74 -10.00
N SER A 200 54.43 -19.03 -8.89
CA SER A 200 55.51 -18.46 -8.05
C SER A 200 56.38 -19.53 -7.39
N PHE A 201 55.80 -20.64 -6.95
CA PHE A 201 56.55 -21.78 -6.40
C PHE A 201 57.45 -22.44 -7.46
N TYR A 202 56.92 -22.69 -8.67
CA TYR A 202 57.69 -23.23 -9.79
C TYR A 202 58.82 -22.30 -10.24
N ARG A 203 58.58 -20.98 -10.26
CA ARG A 203 59.59 -19.97 -10.61
C ARG A 203 60.74 -19.93 -9.60
N SER A 204 60.44 -20.10 -8.32
CA SER A 204 61.44 -20.16 -7.25
C SER A 204 62.31 -21.43 -7.31
N TYR A 205 61.74 -22.55 -7.76
CA TYR A 205 62.44 -23.83 -7.86
C TYR A 205 63.30 -23.95 -9.12
N MET A 206 62.84 -23.40 -10.25
CA MET A 206 63.55 -23.46 -11.53
C MET A 206 64.59 -22.34 -11.73
N GLY A 207 64.50 -21.24 -10.98
CA GLY A 207 65.44 -20.11 -11.05
C GLY A 207 66.79 -20.33 -10.36
N ARG A 208 67.05 -21.53 -9.82
CA ARG A 208 68.30 -21.91 -9.13
C ARG A 208 68.95 -23.12 -9.81
N ARG A 209 69.34 -22.97 -11.09
CA ARG A 209 70.38 -23.79 -11.71
C ARG A 209 71.24 -22.94 -12.63
#